data_AF-A0A0F7PWD4-F1
#
_entry.id   AF-A0A0F7PWD4-F1
#
_cell.length_a   1.000
_cell.length_b   1.000
_cell.length_c   1.000
_cell.angle_alpha   90.00
_cell.angle_beta   90.00
_cell.angle_gamma   90.00
#
_symmetry.space_group_name_H-M   'P 1'
#
loop_
_entity.id
_entity.type
_entity.pdbx_description
1 polymer ?
#
loop_
_entity_poly.entity_id
_entity_poly.type
_entity_poly.pdbx_seq_one_letter_code
_entity_poly.pdbx_strand_id
1 'polypeptide(L)'
;MINKTDFYKYKGKVFFNVEDPFGYKHREVEVLAIYENTAAVRDVKTGLTWTIRKRELGLKETGKLHKHHGHFDYRKTKRQWKGKQEQLINTIRSL
;
A
#
# COMPACT_ATOMS: atom_id res chain seq x y z
N MET A 1 -10.58 -1.68 11.17
CA MET A 1 -10.84 -0.23 11.40
C MET A 1 -9.72 0.32 12.28
N ILE A 2 -8.84 1.16 11.73
CA ILE A 2 -7.69 1.73 12.46
C ILE A 2 -8.23 2.73 13.48
N ASN A 3 -8.00 2.46 14.77
CA ASN A 3 -8.33 3.43 15.80
C ASN A 3 -7.40 4.64 15.67
N LYS A 4 -7.95 5.86 15.60
CA LYS A 4 -7.16 7.12 15.54
C LYS A 4 -6.10 7.20 16.65
N THR A 5 -6.30 6.52 17.78
CA THR A 5 -5.35 6.42 18.89
C THR A 5 -4.05 5.68 18.53
N ASP A 6 -4.09 4.69 17.64
CA ASP A 6 -2.88 3.95 17.26
C ASP A 6 -1.93 4.80 16.41
N PHE A 7 -2.46 5.71 15.60
CA PHE A 7 -1.63 6.62 14.80
C PHE A 7 -0.68 7.45 15.67
N TYR A 8 -1.20 8.08 16.72
CA TYR A 8 -0.40 8.92 17.62
C TYR A 8 0.56 8.13 18.51
N LYS A 9 0.26 6.85 18.79
CA LYS A 9 1.11 6.00 19.62
C LYS A 9 2.47 5.69 18.99
N TYR A 10 2.56 5.69 17.66
CA TYR A 10 3.77 5.30 16.94
C TYR A 10 4.38 6.42 16.11
N LYS A 11 3.67 7.52 15.84
CA LYS A 11 4.21 8.67 15.11
C LYS A 11 5.51 9.16 15.78
N GLY A 12 6.59 9.28 15.00
CA GLY A 12 7.91 9.72 15.46
C GLY A 12 8.76 8.64 16.12
N LYS A 13 8.25 7.41 16.27
CA LYS A 13 9.07 6.30 16.78
C LYS A 13 10.04 5.80 15.72
N VAL A 14 11.25 5.51 16.16
CA VAL A 14 12.33 4.98 15.31
C VAL A 14 12.43 3.47 15.46
N PHE A 15 12.62 2.79 14.34
CA PHE A 15 12.84 1.34 14.24
C PHE A 15 14.11 1.06 13.44
N PHE A 16 14.77 -0.05 13.77
CA PHE A 16 16.05 -0.42 13.16
C PHE A 16 15.95 -1.74 12.41
N ASN A 17 16.75 -1.87 11.35
CA ASN A 17 16.90 -3.10 10.56
C ASN A 17 15.57 -3.69 10.09
N VAL A 18 14.75 -2.84 9.46
CA VAL A 18 13.44 -3.23 8.94
C VAL A 18 13.52 -3.49 7.44
N GLU A 19 12.72 -4.42 6.94
CA GLU A 19 12.65 -4.77 5.52
C GLU A 19 11.32 -4.32 4.93
N ASP A 20 11.37 -3.72 3.74
CA ASP A 20 10.15 -3.34 3.01
C ASP A 20 9.53 -4.56 2.28
N PRO A 21 8.29 -4.43 1.76
CA PRO A 21 7.62 -5.52 1.04
C PRO A 21 8.33 -6.01 -0.23
N PHE A 22 9.32 -5.26 -0.74
CA PHE A 22 10.09 -5.58 -1.93
C PHE A 22 11.47 -6.17 -1.61
N GLY A 23 11.83 -6.28 -0.33
CA GLY A 23 13.08 -6.86 0.13
C GLY A 23 14.21 -5.85 0.39
N TYR A 24 13.92 -4.55 0.33
CA TYR A 24 14.92 -3.53 0.65
C TYR A 24 15.06 -3.37 2.16
N LYS A 25 16.31 -3.35 2.62
CA LYS A 25 16.65 -3.20 4.04
C LYS A 25 16.88 -1.73 4.37
N HIS A 26 16.20 -1.27 5.42
CA HIS A 26 16.39 0.04 5.99
C HIS A 26 17.02 -0.09 7.37
N ARG A 27 18.16 0.59 7.56
CA ARG A 27 18.90 0.53 8.82
C ARG A 27 18.15 1.25 9.94
N GLU A 28 17.52 2.38 9.62
CA GLU A 28 16.84 3.24 10.58
C GLU A 28 15.68 3.96 9.89
N VAL A 29 14.49 3.80 10.45
CA VAL A 29 13.27 4.43 9.92
C VAL A 29 12.44 5.06 11.03
N GLU A 30 11.84 6.20 10.75
CA GLU A 30 10.89 6.87 11.62
C GLU A 30 9.46 6.65 11.13
N VAL A 31 8.55 6.24 12.00
CA VAL A 31 7.14 6.04 11.64
C VAL A 31 6.43 7.38 11.45
N LEU A 32 5.86 7.57 10.27
CA LEU A 32 5.01 8.73 9.95
C LEU A 32 3.53 8.43 10.21
N ALA A 33 3.08 7.23 9.82
CA ALA A 33 1.70 6.81 9.93
C ALA A 33 1.58 5.29 10.08
N ILE A 34 0.57 4.83 10.81
CA ILE A 34 0.20 3.42 10.94
C ILE A 34 -1.16 3.18 10.29
N TYR A 35 -1.23 2.19 9.41
CA TYR A 35 -2.44 1.72 8.74
C TYR A 35 -2.88 0.36 9.33
N GLU A 36 -3.75 -0.39 8.64
CA GLU A 36 -4.29 -1.65 9.18
C GLU A 36 -3.20 -2.72 9.27
N ASN A 37 -2.44 -2.93 8.18
CA ASN A 37 -1.36 -3.93 8.11
C ASN A 37 0.00 -3.36 7.68
N THR A 38 0.06 -2.06 7.40
CA THR A 38 1.27 -1.37 6.95
C THR A 38 1.52 -0.12 7.78
N ALA A 39 2.72 0.44 7.61
CA ALA A 39 3.15 1.70 8.15
C ALA A 39 3.83 2.51 7.04
N ALA A 40 3.56 3.81 6.98
CA ALA A 40 4.43 4.72 6.25
C ALA A 40 5.56 5.13 7.18
N VAL A 41 6.80 4.98 6.71
CA VAL A 41 8.00 5.31 7.45
C VAL A 41 8.91 6.19 6.61
N ARG A 42 9.72 7.02 7.25
CA ARG A 42 10.79 7.79 6.63
C ARG A 42 12.12 7.15 6.94
N ASP A 43 12.88 6.77 5.93
CA ASP A 43 14.26 6.33 6.11
C ASP A 43 15.12 7.53 6.55
N VAL A 44 15.80 7.41 7.69
CA VAL A 44 16.50 8.54 8.30
C VAL A 44 17.72 8.96 7.48
N LYS A 45 18.37 8.02 6.78
CA LYS A 45 19.57 8.29 5.98
C LYS A 45 19.22 8.99 4.68
N THR A 46 18.17 8.54 4.00
CA THR A 46 17.81 9.01 2.65
C THR A 46 16.73 10.08 2.66
N GLY A 47 15.98 10.20 3.77
CA GLY A 47 14.80 11.08 3.87
C GLY A 47 13.59 10.58 3.07
N LEU A 48 13.71 9.45 2.37
CA LEU A 48 12.66 8.90 1.52
C LEU A 48 11.59 8.20 2.36
N THR A 49 10.34 8.25 1.87
CA THR A 49 9.21 7.58 2.53
C THR A 49 8.95 6.22 1.91
N TRP A 50 8.85 5.20 2.75
CA TRP A 50 8.64 3.81 2.39
C TRP A 50 7.42 3.24 3.10
N THR A 51 6.82 2.22 2.50
CA THR A 51 5.74 1.46 3.13
C THR A 51 6.31 0.17 3.67
N ILE A 52 6.16 -0.08 4.98
CA ILE A 52 6.64 -1.28 5.66
C ILE A 52 5.46 -2.07 6.22
N ARG A 53 5.56 -3.40 6.28
CA ARG A 53 4.53 -4.23 6.93
C ARG A 53 4.62 -4.08 8.45
N LYS A 54 3.48 -4.02 9.14
CA LYS A 54 3.44 -3.85 10.60
C LYS A 54 4.27 -4.91 11.34
N ARG A 55 4.27 -6.15 10.87
CA ARG A 55 5.05 -7.24 11.48
C ARG A 55 6.55 -6.96 11.52
N GLU A 56 7.09 -6.25 10.53
CA GLU A 56 8.52 -5.89 10.47
C GLU A 56 8.86 -4.84 11.54
N LEU A 57 7.85 -4.10 12.02
CA LEU A 57 7.94 -3.18 13.16
C LEU A 57 7.60 -3.87 14.50
N GLY A 58 7.45 -5.21 14.52
CA GLY A 58 7.03 -5.97 15.70
C GLY A 58 5.58 -5.72 16.12
N LEU A 59 4.75 -5.12 15.26
CA LEU A 59 3.35 -4.80 15.55
C LEU A 59 2.42 -5.92 15.06
N LYS A 60 1.34 -6.15 15.80
CA LYS A 60 0.30 -7.10 15.38
C LYS A 60 -0.47 -6.56 14.17
N GLU A 61 -0.52 -7.36 13.13
CA GLU A 61 -1.39 -7.14 11.97
C GLU A 61 -2.83 -7.55 12.32
N THR A 62 -3.80 -6.76 11.87
CA THR A 62 -5.22 -7.00 12.14
C THR A 62 -5.89 -7.50 10.87
N GLY A 63 -6.44 -8.71 10.95
CA GLY A 63 -7.15 -9.36 9.85
C GLY A 63 -6.27 -10.36 9.10
N LYS A 64 -6.87 -11.48 8.70
CA LYS A 64 -6.31 -12.30 7.61
C LYS A 64 -6.17 -11.36 6.41
N LEU A 65 -5.01 -11.33 5.76
CA LEU A 65 -4.90 -10.82 4.38
C LEU A 65 -6.11 -11.40 3.65
N HIS A 66 -7.08 -10.57 3.29
CA HIS A 66 -8.13 -11.02 2.39
C HIS A 66 -7.36 -11.51 1.17
N LYS A 67 -7.34 -12.83 0.97
CA LYS A 67 -6.95 -13.39 -0.32
C LYS A 67 -7.95 -12.73 -1.26
N HIS A 68 -7.54 -11.69 -1.97
CA HIS A 68 -8.36 -11.16 -3.05
C HIS A 68 -8.61 -12.37 -3.94
N HIS A 69 -9.86 -12.85 -3.95
CA HIS A 69 -10.26 -13.98 -4.75
C HIS A 69 -10.26 -13.50 -6.21
N GLY A 70 -9.08 -13.54 -6.83
CA GLY A 70 -8.88 -13.13 -8.20
C GLY A 70 -7.50 -12.53 -8.39
N HIS A 71 -6.69 -13.21 -9.21
CA HIS A 71 -5.60 -12.52 -9.88
C HIS A 71 -6.17 -11.37 -10.72
N PHE A 72 -5.47 -10.23 -10.76
CA PHE A 72 -5.80 -9.17 -11.70
C PHE A 72 -5.67 -9.72 -13.13
N ASP A 73 -6.81 -10.01 -13.77
CA ASP A 73 -6.84 -10.50 -15.15
C ASP A 73 -6.71 -9.32 -16.11
N TYR A 74 -5.45 -8.98 -16.40
CA TYR A 74 -5.09 -7.92 -17.34
C TYR A 74 -5.78 -8.09 -18.70
N ARG A 75 -5.96 -9.33 -19.18
CA ARG A 75 -6.58 -9.58 -20.49
C ARG A 75 -8.07 -9.24 -20.45
N LYS A 76 -8.77 -9.66 -19.40
CA LYS A 76 -10.19 -9.32 -19.21
C LYS A 76 -10.39 -7.82 -19.07
N THR A 77 -9.58 -7.16 -18.24
CA THR A 77 -9.68 -5.70 -18.03
C THR A 77 -9.38 -4.93 -19.31
N LYS A 78 -8.35 -5.33 -20.09
CA LYS A 78 -8.02 -4.70 -21.38
C LYS A 78 -9.17 -4.80 -22.40
N ARG A 79 -9.83 -5.96 -22.49
CA ARG A 79 -10.99 -6.15 -23.38
C ARG A 79 -12.17 -5.25 -23.00
N GLN A 80 -12.47 -5.15 -21.70
CA GLN A 80 -13.54 -4.27 -21.20
C GLN A 80 -13.27 -2.80 -21.53
N TRP A 81 -12.02 -2.35 -21.38
CA TRP A 81 -11.62 -0.98 -21.74
C TRP A 81 -11.75 -0.70 -23.24
N LYS A 82 -11.35 -1.64 -24.10
CA LYS A 82 -11.51 -1.50 -25.55
C LYS A 82 -12.99 -1.37 -25.95
N GLY A 83 -13.87 -2.20 -25.37
CA GLY A 83 -15.31 -2.11 -25.64
C GLY A 83 -15.93 -0.78 -25.21
N LYS A 84 -15.53 -0.26 -24.03
CA LYS A 84 -15.95 1.08 -23.57
C LYS A 84 -15.46 2.19 -24.50
N GLN A 85 -14.22 2.09 -24.98
CA GLN A 85 -13.66 3.05 -25.93
C GLN A 85 -14.41 3.04 -27.26
N GLU A 86 -14.74 1.88 -27.81
CA GLU A 86 -15.52 1.73 -29.04
C GLU A 86 -16.94 2.29 -28.89
N GLN A 87 -17.60 2.04 -27.75
CA GLN A 87 -18.89 2.64 -27.43
C GLN A 87 -18.80 4.17 -27.43
N LEU A 88 -17.79 4.75 -26.79
CA LEU A 88 -17.59 6.19 -26.70
C LEU A 88 -17.36 6.82 -28.08
N ILE A 89 -16.54 6.18 -28.92
CA ILE A 89 -16.29 6.61 -30.30
C ILE A 89 -17.58 6.56 -31.13
N ASN A 90 -18.38 5.50 -30.97
CA ASN A 90 -19.64 5.36 -31.70
C ASN A 90 -20.66 6.42 -31.28
N THR A 91 -20.76 6.72 -29.98
CA THR A 91 -21.62 7.82 -29.49
C THR A 91 -21.21 9.16 -30.09
N ILE A 92 -19.91 9.47 -30.15
CA ILE A 92 -19.41 10.71 -30.78
C ILE A 92 -19.73 10.75 -32.28
N ARG A 93 -19.62 9.62 -32.99
CA ARG A 93 -19.93 9.54 -34.43
C ARG A 93 -21.42 9.63 -34.75
N SER A 94 -22.28 9.32 -33.79
CA SER A 94 -23.75 9.40 -33.92
C SER A 94 -24.34 10.74 -33.47
N LEU A 95 -23.50 11.65 -32.96
CA LEU A 95 -23.82 13.06 -32.67
C LEU A 95 -23.51 13.92 -33.90
#